data_AF-A0A2K8U6M9-F1
#
_entry.id   AF-A0A2K8U6M9-F1
#
_cell.length_a   1.000
_cell.length_b   1.000
_cell.length_c   1.000
_cell.angle_alpha   90.00
_cell.angle_beta   90.00
_cell.angle_gamma   90.00
#
_symmetry.space_group_name_H-M   'P 1'
#
loop_
_entity.id
_entity.type
_entity.pdbx_description
1 polymer ?
#
loop_
_entity_poly.entity_id
_entity_poly.type
_entity_poly.pdbx_seq_one_letter_code
_entity_poly.pdbx_strand_id
1 'polypeptide(L)' 'MSSQIDDTNDEMPAEIDFSGAQRGKFFREGAVLRLPVYLDAEVQSYLTARADAKGVPFDRLVNDLLKKDIELIEAAR' A
#
# COMPACT_ATOMS: atom_id res chain seq x y z
N MET A 1 -30.26 26.12 -17.54
CA MET A 1 -30.60 24.86 -18.23
C MET A 1 -29.34 24.02 -18.28
N SER A 2 -29.38 22.93 -17.51
CA SER A 2 -28.31 21.96 -17.34
C SER A 2 -27.91 21.29 -18.65
N SER A 3 -26.64 20.94 -18.78
CA SER A 3 -26.28 19.62 -19.27
C SER A 3 -25.23 19.05 -18.33
N GLN A 4 -25.70 18.20 -17.43
CA GLN A 4 -24.89 17.36 -16.56
C GLN A 4 -23.96 16.50 -17.43
N ILE A 5 -22.68 16.50 -17.08
CA ILE A 5 -21.71 15.55 -17.58
C ILE A 5 -21.85 14.34 -16.65
N ASP A 6 -22.65 13.36 -17.04
CA ASP A 6 -22.70 12.05 -16.38
C ASP A 6 -21.43 11.28 -16.77
N ASP A 7 -20.43 11.38 -15.91
CA ASP A 7 -19.12 10.74 -16.02
C ASP A 7 -19.21 9.32 -15.42
N THR A 8 -20.01 8.46 -16.03
CA THR A 8 -20.14 7.05 -15.62
C THR A 8 -20.22 6.15 -16.85
N ASN A 9 -19.09 5.96 -17.53
CA ASN A 9 -18.94 4.87 -18.49
C ASN A 9 -17.76 4.00 -18.06
N ASP A 10 -18.07 2.94 -17.32
CA ASP A 10 -17.15 1.91 -16.82
C ASP A 10 -16.76 0.89 -17.92
N GLU A 11 -16.77 1.32 -19.18
CA GLU A 11 -16.59 0.46 -20.35
C GLU A 11 -15.18 0.63 -20.92
N MET A 12 -14.38 -0.43 -20.86
CA MET A 12 -13.03 -0.44 -21.43
C MET A 12 -13.13 -0.20 -22.94
N PRO A 13 -12.40 0.78 -23.51
CA PRO A 13 -12.52 1.12 -24.93
C PRO A 13 -12.16 -0.08 -25.81
N ALA A 14 -12.90 -0.25 -26.91
CA ALA A 14 -12.74 -1.35 -27.85
C ALA A 14 -11.34 -1.37 -28.52
N GLU A 15 -10.68 -0.21 -28.60
CA GLU A 15 -9.34 -0.07 -29.17
C GLU A 15 -8.49 0.87 -28.31
N ILE A 16 -7.31 0.40 -27.92
CA ILE A 16 -6.33 1.16 -27.14
C ILE A 16 -5.19 1.56 -28.09
N ASP A 17 -4.95 2.87 -28.22
CA ASP A 17 -3.83 3.38 -29.02
C ASP A 17 -2.48 3.15 -28.29
N PHE A 18 -1.64 2.30 -28.88
CA PHE A 18 -0.28 2.01 -28.40
C PHE A 18 0.82 2.72 -29.20
N SER A 19 0.50 3.69 -30.05
CA SER A 19 1.48 4.40 -30.88
C SER A 19 2.64 5.04 -30.08
N GLY A 20 2.38 5.46 -28.84
CA GLY A 20 3.38 5.98 -27.89
C GLY A 20 3.99 4.93 -26.94
N ALA A 21 3.72 3.64 -27.13
CA ALA A 21 4.20 2.60 -26.25
C ALA A 21 5.72 2.41 -26.36
N GLN A 22 6.39 2.36 -25.21
CA GLN A 22 7.83 2.14 -25.14
C GLN A 22 8.11 0.81 -24.42
N ARG A 23 8.83 -0.09 -25.09
CA ARG A 23 9.26 -1.36 -24.47
C ARG A 23 10.10 -1.06 -23.22
N GLY A 24 9.71 -1.64 -22.08
CA GLY A 24 10.44 -1.45 -20.84
C GLY A 24 10.31 -0.06 -20.22
N LYS A 25 9.27 0.74 -20.55
CA LYS A 25 9.04 2.08 -19.96
C LYS A 25 9.13 2.11 -18.43
N PHE A 26 8.67 1.05 -17.77
CA PHE A 26 8.71 0.90 -16.31
C PHE A 26 9.78 -0.08 -15.82
N PHE A 27 10.52 -0.72 -16.74
CA PHE A 27 11.61 -1.61 -16.38
C PHE A 27 12.75 -0.78 -15.78
N ARG A 28 13.27 -1.26 -14.66
CA ARG A 28 14.41 -0.69 -13.98
C ARG A 28 15.32 -1.85 -13.60
N GLU A 29 16.53 -1.84 -14.15
CA GLU A 29 17.54 -2.84 -13.81
C GLU A 29 17.86 -2.77 -12.31
N GLY A 30 17.88 -3.92 -11.63
CA GLY A 30 18.12 -3.98 -10.19
C GLY A 30 17.00 -3.39 -9.31
N ALA A 31 15.78 -3.20 -9.84
CA ALA A 31 14.67 -2.70 -9.04
C ALA A 31 14.35 -3.61 -7.85
N VAL A 32 14.33 -3.03 -6.65
CA VAL A 32 13.82 -3.69 -5.45
C VAL A 32 12.39 -3.26 -5.23
N LEU A 33 11.45 -4.19 -5.41
CA LEU A 33 10.04 -3.97 -5.13
C LEU A 33 9.79 -4.16 -3.63
N ARG A 34 9.43 -3.08 -2.94
CA ARG A 34 8.92 -3.12 -1.57
C ARG A 34 7.40 -3.12 -1.63
N LEU A 35 6.80 -4.31 -1.58
CA LEU A 35 5.35 -4.44 -1.63
C LEU A 35 4.77 -3.93 -0.30
N PRO A 36 3.71 -3.10 -0.34
CA PRO A 36 3.01 -2.70 0.87
C PRO A 36 2.32 -3.92 1.48
N VAL A 37 2.36 -4.01 2.80
CA VAL A 37 1.54 -4.94 3.57
C VAL A 37 0.45 -4.14 4.24
N TYR A 38 -0.79 -4.50 3.96
CA TYR A 38 -1.95 -3.88 4.59
C TYR A 38 -2.31 -4.64 5.86
N LEU A 39 -2.64 -3.91 6.90
CA LEU A 39 -3.20 -4.48 8.12
C LEU A 39 -4.72 -4.49 8.00
N ASP A 40 -5.37 -5.43 8.69
CA ASP A 40 -6.81 -5.39 8.88
C ASP A 40 -7.23 -4.05 9.51
N ALA A 41 -8.39 -3.54 9.09
CA ALA A 41 -8.84 -2.20 9.46
C ALA A 41 -8.93 -1.99 10.99
N GLU A 42 -9.36 -3.02 11.73
CA GLU A 42 -9.43 -3.00 13.18
C GLU A 42 -8.02 -2.91 13.81
N VAL A 43 -7.08 -3.72 13.32
CA VAL A 43 -5.69 -3.75 13.79
C VAL A 43 -5.00 -2.41 13.52
N GLN A 44 -5.19 -1.86 12.32
CA GLN A 44 -4.64 -0.57 11.94
C GLN A 44 -5.16 0.54 12.84
N SER A 45 -6.48 0.57 13.08
CA SER A 45 -7.12 1.58 13.94
C SER A 45 -6.58 1.53 15.37
N TYR A 46 -6.48 0.33 15.93
CA TYR A 46 -5.93 0.10 17.27
C TYR A 46 -4.47 0.57 17.39
N LEU A 47 -3.61 0.17 16.44
CA LEU A 47 -2.20 0.52 16.48
C LEU A 47 -1.95 2.01 16.21
N THR A 48 -2.80 2.65 15.39
CA THR A 48 -2.74 4.10 15.13
C THR A 48 -3.02 4.88 16.41
N ALA A 49 -4.14 4.60 17.09
CA ALA A 49 -4.49 5.24 18.35
C ALA A 49 -3.39 5.07 19.42
N ARG A 50 -2.73 3.90 19.43
CA ARG A 50 -1.63 3.61 20.36
C ARG A 50 -0.33 4.33 20.01
N ALA A 51 -0.04 4.54 18.72
CA ALA A 51 1.10 5.32 18.25
C ALA A 51 0.94 6.79 18.64
N ASP A 52 -0.25 7.34 18.41
CA ASP A 52 -0.62 8.70 18.77
C ASP A 52 -0.53 8.94 20.28
N ALA A 53 -1.11 8.04 21.08
CA ALA A 53 -1.05 8.11 22.54
C ALA A 53 0.39 8.05 23.10
N LYS A 54 1.31 7.40 22.37
CA LYS A 54 2.74 7.32 22.72
C LYS A 54 3.57 8.45 22.11
N GLY A 55 3.01 9.27 21.22
CA GLY A 55 3.74 10.29 20.48
C GLY A 55 4.84 9.73 19.58
N VAL A 56 4.67 8.51 19.07
CA VAL A 56 5.65 7.86 18.18
C VAL A 56 5.07 7.64 16.78
N PRO A 57 5.89 7.63 15.73
CA PRO A 57 5.43 7.28 14.39
C PRO A 57 4.82 5.87 14.35
N PHE A 58 3.74 5.72 13.57
CA PHE A 58 3.03 4.46 13.40
C PHE A 58 3.93 3.33 12.89
N ASP A 59 4.75 3.62 11.87
CA ASP A 59 5.71 2.68 11.30
C ASP A 59 6.73 2.20 12.34
N ARG A 60 7.21 3.09 13.21
CA ARG A 60 8.11 2.72 14.30
C ARG A 60 7.43 1.79 15.29
N LEU A 61 6.19 2.10 15.70
CA LEU A 61 5.44 1.24 16.62
C LEU A 61 5.23 -0.16 16.05
N VAL A 62 4.79 -0.26 14.79
CA VAL A 62 4.53 -1.54 14.11
C VAL A 62 5.82 -2.35 13.99
N ASN A 63 6.91 -1.74 13.55
CA ASN A 63 8.20 -2.42 13.43
C ASN A 63 8.73 -2.92 14.78
N ASP A 64 8.62 -2.10 15.83
CA ASP A 64 9.06 -2.50 17.17
C ASP A 64 8.22 -3.65 17.74
N LEU A 65 6.92 -3.71 17.42
CA LEU A 65 6.05 -4.83 17.79
C LEU A 65 6.45 -6.11 17.05
N LEU A 66 6.62 -6.04 15.73
CA LEU A 66 6.97 -7.20 14.90
C LEU A 66 8.35 -7.77 15.23
N LYS A 67 9.34 -6.91 15.51
CA LYS A 67 10.69 -7.37 15.92
C LYS A 67 10.65 -8.18 17.20
N LYS A 68 9.87 -7.74 18.20
CA LYS A 68 9.71 -8.48 19.46
C LYS A 68 9.04 -9.82 19.24
N ASP A 69 8.04 -9.87 18.36
CA ASP A 69 7.35 -11.13 18.04
C ASP A 69 8.31 -12.12 17.36
N ILE A 70 9.12 -11.65 16.41
CA ILE A 70 10.19 -12.44 15.77
C ILE A 70 11.19 -12.96 16.81
N GLU A 71 11.66 -12.10 17.73
CA GLU A 71 12.58 -12.50 18.81
C GLU A 71 11.99 -13.61 19.68
N LEU A 72 10.69 -13.53 20.01
CA LEU A 72 10.01 -14.57 20.80
C LEU A 72 9.87 -15.89 20.03
N ILE A 73 9.56 -15.84 18.74
CA ILE A 73 9.46 -17.02 17.87
C ILE A 73 10.82 -17.71 17.75
N GLU A 74 11.90 -16.94 17.52
CA GLU A 74 13.26 -17.49 17.41
C GLU A 74 13.79 -18.02 18.74
N ALA A 75 13.44 -17.41 19.88
CA ALA A 75 13.85 -17.89 21.20
C ALA A 75 13.15 -19.20 21.63
N ALA A 76 11.98 -19.50 21.08
CA ALA A 76 11.26 -20.75 21.31
C ALA A 76 11.77 -21.92 20.44
N ARG A 77 12.78 -21.67 19.58
CA ARG A 77 13.32 -22.61 18.60
C ARG A 77 14.47 -23.45 19.14
#